data_AF-A0A552FSX2-F1
#
_entry.id   AF-A0A552FSX2-F1
#
_cell.length_a   1.000
_cell.length_b   1.000
_cell.length_c   1.000
_cell.angle_alpha   90.00
_cell.angle_beta   90.00
_cell.angle_gamma   90.00
#
_symmetry.space_group_name_H-M   'P 1'
#
loop_
_entity.id
_entity.type
_entity.pdbx_description
1 polymer ?
#
loop_
_entity_poly.entity_id
_entity_poly.type
_entity_poly.pdbx_seq_one_letter_code
_entity_poly.pdbx_strand_id
1 'polypeptide(L)'
;MSTQILNNGVSINIVKNGVSRLLLKSQIKEVNVAKDGMVKIEACGCSTPCFYIRHEEVTNPATASPEALRDAIMTMLPSGNAAGTAAGGATEMQQITQTSKLSEIKAAVTDNLSDKALASKQEEQTVKLQHITTAVVNGSNLISTTITNHLADKATAANQQAQTAELQNITTTIASKTDQISSTITEHLTNKALASKQDEQLNELVNIRDAVSDVSETVTATIRDQLSTKATKEAQDLQL
;
A
#
# COMPACT_ATOMS: atom_id res chain seq x y z
N MET A 1 -25.08 69.45 -72.40
CA MET A 1 -26.20 68.91 -71.60
C MET A 1 -25.63 68.51 -70.25
N SER A 2 -26.17 69.01 -69.13
CA SER A 2 -25.60 68.74 -67.79
C SER A 2 -26.33 67.60 -67.09
N THR A 3 -25.56 66.65 -66.57
CA THR A 3 -26.00 65.55 -65.70
C THR A 3 -25.47 65.79 -64.29
N GLN A 4 -26.31 65.57 -63.27
CA GLN A 4 -25.90 65.60 -61.87
C GLN A 4 -26.21 64.26 -61.21
N ILE A 5 -25.31 63.78 -60.38
CA ILE A 5 -25.40 62.55 -59.59
C ILE A 5 -25.28 62.96 -58.13
N LEU A 6 -26.40 62.91 -57.42
CA LEU A 6 -26.52 63.42 -56.07
C LEU A 6 -26.72 62.26 -55.09
N ASN A 7 -26.01 62.32 -53.97
CA ASN A 7 -26.21 61.41 -52.86
C ASN A 7 -27.49 61.80 -52.10
N ASN A 8 -28.56 61.01 -52.24
CA ASN A 8 -29.86 61.26 -51.63
C ASN A 8 -30.21 60.17 -50.60
N GLY A 9 -29.32 59.97 -49.62
CA GLY A 9 -29.51 59.04 -48.51
C GLY A 9 -29.50 57.57 -48.93
N VAL A 10 -30.66 56.91 -48.99
CA VAL A 10 -30.80 55.50 -49.39
C VAL A 10 -30.71 55.30 -50.92
N SER A 11 -30.80 56.39 -51.68
CA SER A 11 -30.80 56.39 -53.14
C SER A 11 -29.73 57.32 -53.72
N ILE A 12 -29.33 57.06 -54.97
CA ILE A 12 -28.62 58.02 -55.81
C ILE A 12 -29.66 58.68 -56.71
N ASN A 13 -29.64 60.01 -56.76
CA ASN A 13 -30.49 60.76 -57.68
C ASN A 13 -29.67 61.20 -58.90
N ILE A 14 -30.03 60.71 -60.08
CA ILE A 14 -29.42 61.07 -61.36
C ILE A 14 -30.36 62.05 -62.07
N VAL A 15 -29.94 63.31 -62.17
CA VAL A 15 -30.68 64.38 -62.85
C VAL A 15 -30.03 64.65 -64.20
N LYS A 16 -30.72 64.33 -65.30
CA LYS A 16 -30.26 64.60 -66.67
C LYS A 16 -31.23 65.55 -67.36
N ASN A 17 -30.77 66.73 -67.77
CA ASN A 17 -31.59 67.75 -68.43
C ASN A 17 -32.88 68.09 -67.65
N GLY A 18 -32.80 68.17 -66.32
CA GLY A 18 -33.93 68.46 -65.44
C GLY A 18 -34.82 67.26 -65.09
N VAL A 19 -34.62 66.09 -65.73
CA VAL A 19 -35.35 64.86 -65.40
C VAL A 19 -34.60 64.07 -64.33
N SER A 20 -35.28 63.83 -63.21
CA SER A 20 -34.77 63.11 -62.04
C SER A 20 -35.06 61.61 -62.14
N ARG A 21 -34.05 60.78 -61.88
CA ARG A 21 -34.19 59.32 -61.72
C ARG A 21 -33.54 58.88 -60.42
N LEU A 22 -34.33 58.27 -59.56
CA LEU A 22 -33.88 57.71 -58.29
C LEU A 22 -33.50 56.25 -58.48
N LEU A 23 -32.28 55.90 -58.04
CA LEU A 23 -31.76 54.55 -58.03
C LEU A 23 -31.44 54.14 -56.60
N LEU A 24 -32.06 53.07 -56.09
CA LEU A 24 -31.78 52.57 -54.75
C LEU A 24 -30.37 52.02 -54.69
N LYS A 25 -29.59 52.43 -53.68
CA LYS A 25 -28.19 52.00 -53.55
C LYS A 25 -28.05 50.50 -53.33
N SER A 26 -29.01 49.88 -52.67
CA SER A 26 -29.08 48.43 -52.46
C SER A 26 -29.29 47.62 -53.74
N GLN A 27 -29.74 48.26 -54.82
CA GLN A 27 -29.95 47.60 -56.11
C GLN A 27 -28.72 47.70 -57.02
N ILE A 28 -27.77 48.58 -56.72
CA ILE A 28 -26.55 48.77 -57.53
C ILE A 28 -25.59 47.62 -57.23
N LYS A 29 -25.36 46.76 -58.24
CA LYS A 29 -24.39 45.66 -58.15
C LYS A 29 -22.98 46.13 -58.44
N GLU A 30 -22.83 46.93 -59.49
CA GLU A 30 -21.53 47.28 -60.03
C GLU A 30 -21.56 48.70 -60.61
N VAL A 31 -20.46 49.43 -60.44
CA VAL A 31 -20.20 50.69 -61.12
C VAL A 31 -18.85 50.53 -61.82
N ASN A 32 -18.83 50.63 -63.15
CA ASN A 32 -17.63 50.36 -63.93
C ASN A 32 -17.44 51.40 -65.03
N VAL A 33 -16.20 51.58 -65.47
CA VAL A 33 -15.87 52.44 -66.61
C VAL A 33 -16.01 51.61 -67.89
N ALA A 34 -16.95 52.01 -68.74
CA ALA A 34 -17.15 51.45 -70.07
C ALA A 34 -16.31 52.19 -71.12
N LYS A 35 -16.28 51.65 -72.35
CA LYS A 35 -15.57 52.28 -73.48
C LYS A 35 -16.08 53.71 -73.74
N ASP A 36 -15.22 54.53 -74.32
CA ASP A 36 -15.51 55.90 -74.76
C ASP A 36 -15.88 56.89 -73.64
N GLY A 37 -15.30 56.72 -72.45
CA GLY A 37 -15.47 57.64 -71.32
C GLY A 37 -16.83 57.56 -70.63
N MET A 38 -17.57 56.46 -70.83
CA MET A 38 -18.87 56.24 -70.22
C MET A 38 -18.71 55.53 -68.87
N VAL A 39 -19.42 55.97 -67.85
CA VAL A 39 -19.57 55.22 -66.59
C VAL A 39 -20.88 54.44 -66.65
N LYS A 40 -20.78 53.12 -66.46
CA LYS A 40 -21.91 52.19 -66.39
C LYS A 40 -22.28 51.97 -64.94
N ILE A 41 -23.54 52.20 -64.58
CA ILE A 41 -24.13 51.82 -63.30
C ILE A 41 -25.09 50.65 -63.57
N GLU A 42 -24.76 49.48 -63.03
CA GLU A 42 -25.57 48.27 -63.16
C GLU A 42 -26.46 48.08 -61.93
N ALA A 43 -27.76 48.09 -62.15
CA ALA A 43 -28.76 47.80 -61.13
C ALA A 43 -29.31 46.38 -61.33
N CYS A 44 -29.51 45.61 -60.26
CA CYS A 44 -30.03 44.25 -60.39
C CYS A 44 -31.55 44.14 -60.44
N GLY A 45 -31.98 43.35 -61.42
CA GLY A 45 -33.37 43.07 -61.76
C GLY A 45 -33.44 42.94 -63.27
N CYS A 46 -33.90 41.79 -63.77
CA CYS A 46 -33.84 41.37 -65.18
C CYS A 46 -34.63 42.25 -66.17
N SER A 47 -35.04 43.45 -65.78
CA SER A 47 -35.83 44.40 -66.55
C SER A 47 -35.39 45.88 -66.40
N THR A 48 -34.42 46.19 -65.52
CA THR A 48 -33.98 47.59 -65.34
C THR A 48 -32.77 47.88 -66.23
N PRO A 49 -32.85 48.85 -67.17
CA PRO A 49 -31.75 49.15 -68.06
C PRO A 49 -30.54 49.69 -67.27
N CYS A 50 -29.34 49.28 -67.65
CA CYS A 50 -28.10 49.87 -67.15
C CYS A 50 -28.06 51.36 -67.49
N PHE A 51 -27.57 52.17 -66.55
CA PHE A 51 -27.38 53.60 -66.79
C PHE A 51 -25.98 53.85 -67.33
N TYR A 52 -25.91 54.45 -68.52
CA TYR A 52 -24.67 54.86 -69.14
C TYR A 52 -24.60 56.39 -69.14
N ILE A 53 -23.59 56.92 -68.46
CA ILE A 53 -23.40 58.37 -68.30
C ILE A 53 -22.02 58.74 -68.83
N ARG A 54 -21.96 59.69 -69.77
CA ARG A 54 -20.68 60.23 -70.27
C ARG A 54 -20.07 61.13 -69.21
N HIS A 55 -18.81 60.89 -68.85
CA HIS A 55 -18.17 61.65 -67.76
C HIS A 55 -18.16 63.17 -68.01
N GLU A 56 -17.93 63.58 -69.26
CA GLU A 56 -17.89 64.99 -69.69
C GLU A 56 -19.22 65.72 -69.48
N GLU A 57 -20.32 64.98 -69.40
CA GLU A 57 -21.66 65.53 -69.16
C GLU A 57 -21.95 65.72 -67.66
N VAL A 58 -21.13 65.17 -66.76
CA VAL A 58 -21.39 65.20 -65.31
C VAL A 58 -20.80 66.46 -64.69
N THR A 59 -21.68 67.35 -64.22
CA THR A 59 -21.27 68.61 -63.57
C THR A 59 -21.23 68.50 -62.04
N ASN A 60 -21.84 67.47 -61.47
CA ASN A 60 -21.76 67.15 -60.05
C ASN A 60 -21.91 65.63 -59.85
N PRO A 61 -20.93 64.91 -59.27
CA PRO A 61 -19.62 65.39 -58.87
C PRO A 61 -18.76 65.72 -60.11
N ALA A 62 -18.16 66.91 -60.12
CA ALA A 62 -17.20 67.27 -61.15
C ALA A 62 -15.90 66.50 -60.91
N THR A 63 -15.48 65.68 -61.87
CA THR A 63 -14.34 64.77 -61.74
C THR A 63 -13.44 64.84 -62.98
N ALA A 64 -12.14 64.62 -62.79
CA ALA A 64 -11.13 64.80 -63.85
C ALA A 64 -11.07 63.64 -64.85
N SER A 65 -11.60 62.47 -64.51
CA SER A 65 -11.60 61.28 -65.36
C SER A 65 -12.82 60.38 -65.09
N PRO A 66 -13.19 59.48 -66.01
CA PRO A 66 -14.23 58.48 -65.80
C PRO A 66 -14.00 57.59 -64.56
N GLU A 67 -12.75 57.29 -64.23
CA GLU A 67 -12.36 56.51 -63.04
C GLU A 67 -12.64 57.30 -61.76
N ALA A 68 -12.27 58.59 -61.74
CA ALA A 68 -12.57 59.46 -60.61
C ALA A 68 -14.09 59.63 -60.42
N LEU A 69 -14.86 59.66 -61.51
CA LEU A 69 -16.32 59.65 -61.45
C LEU A 69 -16.88 58.35 -60.86
N ARG A 70 -16.38 57.20 -61.30
CA ARG A 70 -16.74 55.89 -60.74
C ARG A 70 -16.49 55.86 -59.24
N ASP A 71 -15.30 56.29 -58.79
CA ASP A 71 -14.91 56.27 -57.38
C ASP A 71 -15.76 57.22 -56.54
N ALA A 72 -16.08 58.40 -57.09
CA ALA A 72 -17.02 59.33 -56.46
C ALA A 72 -18.42 58.70 -56.29
N ILE A 73 -18.92 57.96 -57.29
CA ILE A 73 -20.20 57.24 -57.20
C ILE A 73 -20.10 56.08 -56.20
N MET A 74 -19.00 55.32 -56.18
CA MET A 74 -18.79 54.23 -55.21
C MET A 74 -18.78 54.75 -53.76
N THR A 75 -18.24 55.94 -53.54
CA THR A 75 -18.26 56.62 -52.23
C THR A 75 -19.69 56.99 -51.80
N MET A 76 -20.61 57.17 -52.75
CA MET A 76 -22.02 57.40 -52.44
C MET A 76 -22.74 56.09 -52.05
N LEU A 77 -22.21 54.90 -52.33
CA LEU A 77 -22.85 53.64 -51.95
C LEU A 77 -22.64 53.34 -50.45
N PRO A 78 -23.57 52.61 -49.79
CA PRO A 78 -23.33 52.15 -48.43
C PRO A 78 -22.01 51.38 -48.38
N SER A 79 -21.26 51.53 -47.29
CA SER A 79 -19.88 51.07 -47.06
C SER A 79 -19.67 49.55 -47.17
N GLY A 80 -20.65 48.80 -47.67
CA GLY A 80 -20.52 47.40 -48.10
C GLY A 80 -20.19 47.20 -49.58
N ASN A 81 -20.25 48.23 -50.43
CA ASN A 81 -20.02 48.12 -51.88
C ASN A 81 -18.86 48.99 -52.42
N ALA A 82 -17.90 49.39 -51.57
CA ALA A 82 -16.66 50.05 -52.02
C ALA A 82 -15.71 49.02 -52.67
N ALA A 83 -16.01 48.62 -53.91
CA ALA A 83 -15.08 47.90 -54.76
C ALA A 83 -14.04 48.90 -55.29
N GLY A 84 -12.98 49.15 -54.50
CA GLY A 84 -11.90 50.01 -54.97
C GLY A 84 -10.86 50.48 -53.96
N THR A 85 -10.74 49.85 -52.78
CA THR A 85 -9.51 49.65 -51.97
C THR A 85 -9.96 49.21 -50.58
N ALA A 86 -9.53 48.01 -50.15
CA ALA A 86 -9.74 47.42 -48.83
C ALA A 86 -11.17 46.94 -48.45
N ALA A 87 -11.89 46.32 -49.38
CA ALA A 87 -12.98 45.39 -49.04
C ALA A 87 -12.36 44.04 -48.58
N GLY A 88 -11.86 44.01 -47.35
CA GLY A 88 -11.23 42.83 -46.73
C GLY A 88 -10.80 43.12 -45.29
N GLY A 89 -10.20 44.30 -45.04
CA GLY A 89 -9.55 44.60 -43.76
C GLY A 89 -10.45 44.58 -42.52
N ALA A 90 -11.71 45.03 -42.59
CA ALA A 90 -12.59 45.06 -41.42
C ALA A 90 -13.08 43.64 -41.02
N THR A 91 -13.38 42.79 -42.01
CA THR A 91 -13.78 41.39 -41.78
C THR A 91 -12.58 40.53 -41.39
N GLU A 92 -11.43 40.74 -42.04
CA GLU A 92 -10.16 40.08 -41.72
C GLU A 92 -9.69 40.42 -40.29
N MET A 93 -9.82 41.68 -39.86
CA MET A 93 -9.45 42.10 -38.50
C MET A 93 -10.33 41.45 -37.42
N GLN A 94 -11.63 41.28 -37.67
CA GLN A 94 -12.52 40.55 -36.78
C GLN A 94 -12.17 39.05 -36.72
N GLN A 95 -11.79 38.45 -37.84
CA GLN A 95 -11.33 37.06 -37.92
C GLN A 95 -9.99 36.86 -37.17
N ILE A 96 -9.04 37.79 -37.28
CA ILE A 96 -7.79 37.78 -36.52
C ILE A 96 -8.09 37.80 -35.02
N THR A 97 -9.02 38.67 -34.59
CA THR A 97 -9.42 38.77 -33.17
C THR A 97 -10.04 37.46 -32.67
N GLN A 98 -10.93 36.84 -33.45
CA GLN A 98 -11.53 35.55 -33.09
C GLN A 98 -10.48 34.42 -33.04
N THR A 99 -9.53 34.42 -33.98
CA THR A 99 -8.44 33.45 -34.03
C THR A 99 -7.53 33.55 -32.80
N SER A 100 -7.22 34.78 -32.35
CA SER A 100 -6.46 35.00 -31.10
C SER A 100 -7.20 34.40 -29.90
N LYS A 101 -8.49 34.70 -29.75
CA LYS A 101 -9.32 34.17 -28.66
C LYS A 101 -9.40 32.64 -28.68
N LEU A 102 -9.55 32.03 -29.86
CA LEU A 102 -9.55 30.57 -30.00
C LEU A 102 -8.19 29.97 -29.61
N SER A 103 -7.08 30.63 -29.97
CA SER A 103 -5.74 30.20 -29.56
C SER A 103 -5.56 30.29 -28.05
N GLU A 104 -6.02 31.38 -27.42
CA GLU A 104 -6.00 31.56 -25.97
C GLU A 104 -6.85 30.50 -25.25
N ILE A 105 -8.07 30.23 -25.75
CA ILE A 105 -8.95 29.18 -25.21
C ILE A 105 -8.28 27.81 -25.35
N LYS A 106 -7.67 27.51 -26.51
CA LYS A 106 -6.97 26.24 -26.74
C LYS A 106 -5.83 26.05 -25.74
N ALA A 107 -5.03 27.08 -25.50
CA ALA A 107 -3.96 27.06 -24.51
C ALA A 107 -4.52 26.80 -23.10
N ALA A 108 -5.49 27.60 -22.67
CA ALA A 108 -6.11 27.46 -21.35
C ALA A 108 -6.76 26.09 -21.13
N VAL A 109 -7.45 25.54 -22.12
CA VAL A 109 -8.04 24.20 -22.03
C VAL A 109 -6.97 23.12 -21.94
N THR A 110 -5.88 23.25 -22.71
CA THR A 110 -4.76 22.30 -22.67
C THR A 110 -4.12 22.29 -21.29
N ASP A 111 -3.81 23.47 -20.75
CA ASP A 111 -3.17 23.62 -19.43
C ASP A 111 -4.08 23.08 -18.31
N ASN A 112 -5.36 23.44 -18.31
CA ASN A 112 -6.32 22.94 -17.31
C ASN A 112 -6.50 21.41 -17.37
N LEU A 113 -6.51 20.83 -18.58
CA LEU A 113 -6.63 19.38 -18.74
C LEU A 113 -5.35 18.66 -18.29
N SER A 114 -4.17 19.20 -18.58
CA SER A 114 -2.90 18.61 -18.11
C SER A 114 -2.80 18.64 -16.60
N ASP A 115 -3.13 19.77 -15.96
CA ASP A 115 -3.05 19.91 -14.49
C ASP A 115 -4.01 18.95 -13.80
N LYS A 116 -5.25 18.86 -14.29
CA LYS A 116 -6.25 17.93 -13.75
C LYS A 116 -5.85 16.47 -13.93
N ALA A 117 -5.20 16.13 -15.05
CA ALA A 117 -4.69 14.78 -15.30
C ALA A 117 -3.49 14.44 -14.41
N LEU A 118 -2.65 15.41 -14.06
CA LEU A 118 -1.54 15.22 -13.12
C LEU A 118 -2.08 15.03 -11.69
N ALA A 119 -3.02 15.88 -11.26
CA ALA A 119 -3.64 15.79 -9.94
C ALA A 119 -4.35 14.45 -9.71
N SER A 120 -5.10 13.95 -10.70
CA SER A 120 -5.79 12.66 -10.58
C SER A 120 -4.81 11.48 -10.49
N LYS A 121 -3.70 11.51 -11.25
CA LYS A 121 -2.64 10.50 -11.13
C LYS A 121 -1.95 10.52 -9.77
N GLN A 122 -1.73 11.72 -9.22
CA GLN A 122 -1.12 11.87 -7.90
C GLN A 122 -2.04 11.37 -6.78
N GLU A 123 -3.34 11.62 -6.87
CA GLU A 123 -4.34 11.08 -5.94
C GLU A 123 -4.38 9.55 -6.01
N GLU A 124 -4.44 8.97 -7.22
CA GLU A 124 -4.43 7.51 -7.39
C GLU A 124 -3.17 6.86 -6.80
N GLN A 125 -2.00 7.48 -6.99
CA GLN A 125 -0.75 7.01 -6.39
C GLN A 125 -0.77 7.10 -4.87
N THR A 126 -1.32 8.19 -4.32
CA THR A 126 -1.44 8.40 -2.87
C THR A 126 -2.30 7.33 -2.22
N VAL A 127 -3.46 7.02 -2.82
CA VAL A 127 -4.36 5.95 -2.35
C VAL A 127 -3.66 4.58 -2.41
N LYS A 128 -2.96 4.27 -3.50
CA LYS A 128 -2.19 3.01 -3.61
C LYS A 128 -1.13 2.89 -2.53
N LEU A 129 -0.37 3.96 -2.27
CA LEU A 129 0.63 3.98 -1.20
C LEU A 129 0.00 3.82 0.18
N GLN A 130 -1.16 4.41 0.42
CA GLN A 130 -1.87 4.28 1.70
C GLN A 130 -2.38 2.84 1.92
N HIS A 131 -2.91 2.20 0.88
CA HIS A 131 -3.29 0.78 0.93
C HIS A 131 -2.09 -0.13 1.19
N ILE A 132 -0.97 0.07 0.49
CA ILE A 132 0.27 -0.68 0.72
C ILE A 132 0.75 -0.49 2.16
N THR A 133 0.80 0.75 2.64
CA THR A 133 1.23 1.08 4.01
C THR A 133 0.35 0.34 5.03
N THR A 134 -0.97 0.36 4.83
CA THR A 134 -1.92 -0.32 5.72
C THR A 134 -1.70 -1.84 5.72
N ALA A 135 -1.53 -2.44 4.54
CA ALA A 135 -1.28 -3.88 4.41
C ALA A 135 0.04 -4.29 5.08
N VAL A 136 1.11 -3.50 4.91
CA VAL A 136 2.42 -3.76 5.52
C VAL A 136 2.35 -3.65 7.05
N VAL A 137 1.71 -2.61 7.58
CA VAL A 137 1.55 -2.43 9.05
C VAL A 137 0.76 -3.59 9.65
N ASN A 138 -0.35 -3.98 9.02
CA ASN A 138 -1.16 -5.11 9.49
C ASN A 138 -0.39 -6.43 9.44
N GLY A 139 0.33 -6.69 8.35
CA GLY A 139 1.19 -7.88 8.22
C GLY A 139 2.28 -7.91 9.28
N SER A 140 2.95 -6.77 9.52
CA SER A 140 4.00 -6.66 10.55
C SER A 140 3.46 -6.94 11.96
N ASN A 141 2.28 -6.42 12.30
CA ASN A 141 1.65 -6.65 13.60
C ASN A 141 1.29 -8.12 13.81
N LEU A 142 0.76 -8.78 12.77
CA LEU A 142 0.44 -10.20 12.81
C LEU A 142 1.71 -11.05 13.02
N ILE A 143 2.76 -10.79 12.23
CA ILE A 143 4.06 -11.47 12.34
C ILE A 143 4.64 -11.29 13.75
N SER A 144 4.64 -10.06 14.28
CA SER A 144 5.16 -9.76 15.62
C SER A 144 4.43 -10.55 16.71
N THR A 145 3.09 -10.60 16.63
CA THR A 145 2.25 -11.35 17.57
C THR A 145 2.52 -12.85 17.47
N THR A 146 2.58 -13.41 16.26
CA THR A 146 2.85 -14.83 16.03
C THR A 146 4.22 -15.23 16.57
N ILE A 147 5.27 -14.45 16.29
CA ILE A 147 6.62 -14.74 16.78
C ILE A 147 6.66 -14.69 18.30
N THR A 148 6.06 -13.66 18.90
CA THR A 148 6.04 -13.48 20.35
C THR A 148 5.39 -14.68 21.05
N ASN A 149 4.23 -15.12 20.56
CA ASN A 149 3.53 -16.28 21.12
C ASN A 149 4.34 -17.57 20.93
N HIS A 150 4.89 -17.81 19.73
CA HIS A 150 5.67 -19.01 19.46
C HIS A 150 6.93 -19.11 20.34
N LEU A 151 7.61 -17.99 20.59
CA LEU A 151 8.77 -17.95 21.48
C LEU A 151 8.38 -18.21 22.94
N ALA A 152 7.25 -17.66 23.40
CA ALA A 152 6.75 -17.89 24.75
C ALA A 152 6.36 -19.37 24.97
N ASP A 153 5.68 -19.99 24.01
CA ASP A 153 5.31 -21.40 24.05
C ASP A 153 6.55 -22.29 24.06
N LYS A 154 7.53 -22.00 23.19
CA LYS A 154 8.78 -22.76 23.11
C LYS A 154 9.62 -22.64 24.38
N ALA A 155 9.70 -21.46 24.99
CA ALA A 155 10.38 -21.26 26.26
C ALA A 155 9.71 -22.05 27.39
N THR A 156 8.37 -22.05 27.44
CA THR A 156 7.59 -22.82 28.42
C THR A 156 7.82 -24.32 28.26
N ALA A 157 7.76 -24.85 27.04
CA ALA A 157 7.99 -26.26 26.76
C ALA A 157 9.42 -26.70 27.13
N ALA A 158 10.44 -25.90 26.82
CA ALA A 158 11.83 -26.19 27.17
C ALA A 158 12.04 -26.25 28.70
N ASN A 159 11.42 -25.33 29.44
CA ASN A 159 11.49 -25.32 30.90
C ASN A 159 10.82 -26.56 31.52
N GLN A 160 9.65 -26.95 31.01
CA GLN A 160 8.95 -28.16 31.47
C GLN A 160 9.76 -29.44 31.18
N GLN A 161 10.41 -29.52 30.02
CA GLN A 161 11.27 -30.65 29.66
C GLN A 161 12.50 -30.75 30.59
N ALA A 162 13.15 -29.62 30.88
CA ALA A 162 14.28 -29.57 31.80
C ALA A 162 13.89 -30.02 33.23
N GLN A 163 12.79 -29.50 33.76
CA GLN A 163 12.27 -29.89 35.07
C GLN A 163 11.90 -31.38 35.14
N THR A 164 11.30 -31.92 34.07
CA THR A 164 10.95 -33.34 34.00
C THR A 164 12.20 -34.23 34.02
N ALA A 165 13.26 -33.85 33.30
CA ALA A 165 14.52 -34.59 33.30
C ALA A 165 15.22 -34.56 34.66
N GLU A 166 15.23 -33.41 35.34
CA GLU A 166 15.78 -33.29 36.70
C GLU A 166 15.01 -34.17 37.70
N LEU A 167 13.68 -34.13 37.66
CA LEU A 167 12.84 -34.97 38.52
C LEU A 167 13.09 -36.46 38.27
N GLN A 168 13.20 -36.90 37.02
CA GLN A 168 13.54 -38.29 36.68
C GLN A 168 14.89 -38.70 37.28
N ASN A 169 15.92 -37.86 37.17
CA ASN A 169 17.24 -38.14 37.74
C ASN A 169 17.19 -38.26 39.28
N ILE A 170 16.46 -37.35 39.94
CA ILE A 170 16.23 -37.41 41.39
C ILE A 170 15.52 -38.72 41.76
N THR A 171 14.45 -39.08 41.05
CA THR A 171 13.71 -40.33 41.28
C THR A 171 14.60 -41.56 41.15
N THR A 172 15.40 -41.65 40.09
CA THR A 172 16.34 -42.77 39.89
C THR A 172 17.39 -42.84 41.00
N THR A 173 17.92 -41.68 41.42
CA THR A 173 18.91 -41.61 42.50
C THR A 173 18.34 -42.06 43.85
N ILE A 174 17.11 -41.62 44.17
CA ILE A 174 16.41 -42.00 45.40
C ILE A 174 16.10 -43.50 45.41
N ALA A 175 15.63 -44.06 44.28
CA ALA A 175 15.38 -45.49 44.16
C ALA A 175 16.65 -46.31 44.44
N SER A 176 17.76 -45.96 43.80
CA SER A 176 19.04 -46.65 44.01
C SER A 176 19.53 -46.56 45.46
N LYS A 177 19.42 -45.40 46.10
CA LYS A 177 19.79 -45.23 47.52
C LYS A 177 18.87 -46.04 48.44
N THR A 178 17.58 -46.11 48.15
CA THR A 178 16.61 -46.92 48.89
C THR A 178 16.98 -48.41 48.82
N ASP A 179 17.37 -48.90 47.64
CA ASP A 179 17.82 -50.29 47.47
C ASP A 179 19.11 -50.58 48.25
N GLN A 180 20.09 -49.67 48.21
CA GLN A 180 21.34 -49.79 48.97
C GLN A 180 21.09 -49.82 50.49
N ILE A 181 20.24 -48.92 50.98
CA ILE A 181 19.86 -48.87 52.41
C ILE A 181 19.16 -50.17 52.80
N SER A 182 18.21 -50.64 51.99
CA SER A 182 17.46 -51.88 52.26
C SER A 182 18.41 -53.07 52.35
N SER A 183 19.33 -53.22 51.40
CA SER A 183 20.36 -54.28 51.42
C SER A 183 21.23 -54.21 52.67
N THR A 184 21.69 -53.01 53.04
CA THR A 184 22.54 -52.80 54.23
C THR A 184 21.82 -53.16 55.52
N ILE A 185 20.55 -52.75 55.65
CA ILE A 185 19.72 -53.06 56.82
C ILE A 185 19.49 -54.58 56.90
N THR A 186 19.15 -55.23 55.78
CA THR A 186 18.96 -56.68 55.74
C THR A 186 20.23 -57.41 56.18
N GLU A 187 21.39 -57.04 55.64
CA GLU A 187 22.68 -57.63 56.03
C GLU A 187 22.96 -57.44 57.52
N HIS A 188 22.79 -56.22 58.05
CA HIS A 188 23.03 -55.94 59.46
C HIS A 188 22.12 -56.75 60.38
N LEU A 189 20.83 -56.86 60.06
CA LEU A 189 19.87 -57.62 60.85
C LEU A 189 20.17 -59.13 60.80
N THR A 190 20.56 -59.66 59.64
CA THR A 190 20.99 -61.06 59.50
C THR A 190 22.23 -61.34 60.35
N ASN A 191 23.24 -60.46 60.28
CA ASN A 191 24.46 -60.59 61.06
C ASN A 191 24.19 -60.50 62.57
N LYS A 192 23.32 -59.58 63.00
CA LYS A 192 22.92 -59.44 64.40
C LYS A 192 22.19 -60.69 64.92
N ALA A 193 21.31 -61.28 64.12
CA ALA A 193 20.62 -62.52 64.47
C ALA A 193 21.59 -63.71 64.60
N LEU A 194 22.57 -63.81 63.70
CA LEU A 194 23.64 -64.81 63.76
C LEU A 194 24.48 -64.67 65.05
N ALA A 195 24.90 -63.45 65.39
CA ALA A 195 25.69 -63.18 66.59
C ALA A 195 24.91 -63.55 67.86
N SER A 196 23.63 -63.16 67.97
CA SER A 196 22.79 -63.52 69.12
C SER A 196 22.66 -65.04 69.31
N LYS A 197 22.56 -65.80 68.21
CA LYS A 197 22.49 -67.26 68.27
C LYS A 197 23.81 -67.88 68.72
N GLN A 198 24.94 -67.30 68.31
CA GLN A 198 26.27 -67.73 68.77
C GLN A 198 26.45 -67.49 70.28
N ASP A 199 26.00 -66.33 70.79
CA ASP A 199 26.06 -66.02 72.23
C ASP A 199 25.21 -66.99 73.06
N GLU A 200 24.01 -67.34 72.58
CA GLU A 200 23.13 -68.33 73.24
C GLU A 200 23.78 -69.72 73.28
N GLN A 201 24.35 -70.17 72.16
CA GLN A 201 25.09 -71.43 72.08
C GLN A 201 26.32 -71.44 72.99
N LEU A 202 27.05 -70.33 73.11
CA LEU A 202 28.20 -70.23 74.01
C LEU A 202 27.77 -70.36 75.48
N ASN A 203 26.66 -69.72 75.86
CA ASN A 203 26.13 -69.79 77.21
C ASN A 203 25.68 -71.23 77.57
N GLU A 204 25.04 -71.94 76.63
CA GLU A 204 24.72 -73.36 76.79
C GLU A 204 25.98 -74.23 76.98
N LEU A 205 27.03 -73.99 76.19
CA LEU A 205 28.29 -74.72 76.31
C LEU A 205 28.99 -74.46 77.66
N VAL A 206 28.92 -73.24 78.18
CA VAL A 206 29.44 -72.91 79.53
C VAL A 206 28.68 -73.69 80.59
N ASN A 207 27.34 -73.67 80.55
CA ASN A 207 26.51 -74.42 81.49
C ASN A 207 26.80 -75.93 81.45
N ILE A 208 26.97 -76.51 80.25
CA ILE A 208 27.34 -77.93 80.09
C ILE A 208 28.73 -78.19 80.69
N ARG A 209 29.71 -77.32 80.42
CA ARG A 209 31.07 -77.47 80.94
C ARG A 209 31.10 -77.43 82.47
N ASP A 210 30.38 -76.50 83.08
CA ASP A 210 30.31 -76.38 84.53
C ASP A 210 29.63 -77.63 85.15
N ALA A 211 28.52 -78.11 84.56
CA ALA A 211 27.87 -79.36 84.98
C ALA A 211 28.79 -80.60 84.84
N VAL A 212 29.57 -80.69 83.76
CA VAL A 212 30.57 -81.75 83.58
C VAL A 212 31.68 -81.67 84.64
N SER A 213 32.09 -80.46 85.03
CA SER A 213 33.05 -80.25 86.11
C SER A 213 32.54 -80.79 87.44
N ASP A 214 31.30 -80.44 87.81
CA ASP A 214 30.65 -80.91 89.05
C ASP A 214 30.53 -82.45 89.09
N VAL A 215 30.14 -83.05 87.97
CA VAL A 215 30.08 -84.51 87.84
C VAL A 215 31.47 -85.13 87.99
N SER A 216 32.49 -84.54 87.36
CA SER A 216 33.88 -85.00 87.44
C SER A 216 34.40 -84.96 88.88
N GLU A 217 34.13 -83.88 89.63
CA GLU A 217 34.49 -83.75 91.04
C GLU A 217 33.79 -84.81 91.89
N THR A 218 32.49 -85.03 91.68
CA THR A 218 31.68 -86.03 92.39
C THR A 218 32.20 -87.45 92.14
N VAL A 219 32.48 -87.79 90.88
CA VAL A 219 33.05 -89.09 90.49
C VAL A 219 34.43 -89.28 91.12
N THR A 220 35.28 -88.26 91.07
CA THR A 220 36.63 -88.31 91.65
C THR A 220 36.57 -88.51 93.17
N ALA A 221 35.68 -87.80 93.87
CA ALA A 221 35.45 -87.99 95.31
C ALA A 221 34.96 -89.40 95.63
N THR A 222 33.96 -89.89 94.88
CA THR A 222 33.41 -91.24 95.06
C THR A 222 34.49 -92.32 94.87
N ILE A 223 35.30 -92.22 93.81
CA ILE A 223 36.41 -93.15 93.56
C ILE A 223 37.43 -93.09 94.70
N ARG A 224 37.79 -91.89 95.17
CA ARG A 224 38.71 -91.71 96.30
C ARG A 224 38.18 -92.39 97.56
N ASP A 225 36.91 -92.20 97.88
CA ASP A 225 36.26 -92.80 99.06
C ASP A 225 36.19 -94.33 98.95
N GLN A 226 35.85 -94.87 97.78
CA GLN A 226 35.84 -96.31 97.53
C GLN A 226 37.23 -96.93 97.68
N LEU A 227 38.27 -96.30 97.14
CA LEU A 227 39.66 -96.77 97.27
C LEU A 227 40.15 -96.71 98.71
N SER A 228 39.86 -95.63 99.44
CA SER A 228 40.19 -95.48 100.86
C SER A 228 39.51 -96.56 101.71
N THR A 229 38.21 -96.79 101.46
CA THR A 229 37.43 -97.85 102.12
C THR A 229 38.01 -99.23 101.85
N LYS A 230 38.36 -99.52 100.58
CA LYS A 230 38.98 -100.80 100.18
C LYS A 230 40.35 -100.99 100.85
N ALA A 231 41.21 -99.98 100.84
CA ALA A 231 42.53 -100.05 101.47
C ALA A 231 42.43 -100.27 102.99
N THR A 232 41.46 -99.65 103.65
CA THR A 232 41.21 -99.83 105.09
C THR A 232 40.78 -101.26 105.40
N LYS A 233 39.90 -101.85 104.57
CA LYS A 233 39.45 -103.24 104.72
C LYS A 233 40.59 -104.24 104.49
N GLU A 234 41.36 -104.08 103.42
CA GLU A 234 42.52 -104.93 103.14
C GLU A 234 43.57 -104.85 104.28
N ALA A 235 43.78 -103.68 104.88
CA ALA A 235 44.68 -103.52 106.03
C ALA A 235 44.17 -104.24 107.30
N GLN A 236 42.86 -104.32 107.52
CA GLN A 236 42.26 -105.06 108.63
C GLN A 236 42.41 -106.58 108.43
N ASP A 237 42.21 -107.06 107.21
CA ASP A 237 42.30 -108.50 106.88
C ASP A 237 43.74 -109.05 107.01
N LEU A 238 44.78 -108.20 106.93
CA LEU A 238 46.20 -108.56 107.07
C LEU A 238 46.73 -108.62 108.53
N GLN A 239 45.93 -108.22 109.52
CA GLN A 239 46.30 -108.23 110.95
C GLN A 239 45.76 -109.45 111.74
N LEU A 240 45.22 -110.44 111.04
CA LEU A 240 44.73 -111.73 111.54
C LEU A 240 45.57 -112.89 110.98
#